data_AF-A0A106BDL0-F1
#
_entry.id   AF-A0A106BDL0-F1
#
_cell.length_a   1.000
_cell.length_b   1.000
_cell.length_c   1.000
_cell.angle_alpha   90.00
_cell.angle_beta   90.00
_cell.angle_gamma   90.00
#
_symmetry.space_group_name_H-M   'P 1'
#
loop_
_entity.id
_entity.type
_entity.pdbx_description
1 polymer ?
#
loop_
_entity_poly.entity_id
_entity_poly.type
_entity_poly.pdbx_seq_one_letter_code
_entity_poly.pdbx_strand_id
1 'polypeptide(L)'
;MELRKILSVCVGSCSGEVFDQLPASGWISLPAIDLVAARRIQAHQQVKVGVLLLGDASLERLGEVEEWLRLSNRMEWVGVFQVEALDSPVLRELVLSCFFDYHTLPVDWRVLNLTLGHAFRRAQLRGQDDD
;
A
#
# COMPACT_ATOMS: atom_id res chain seq x y z
N MET A 1 -5.67 -14.76 -18.00
CA MET A 1 -4.79 -14.30 -16.91
C MET A 1 -5.39 -13.03 -16.37
N GLU A 2 -5.79 -13.00 -15.10
CA GLU A 2 -6.26 -11.75 -14.48
C GLU A 2 -5.11 -10.74 -14.42
N LEU A 3 -5.35 -9.54 -14.92
CA LEU A 3 -4.40 -8.44 -14.80
C LEU A 3 -4.40 -7.98 -13.34
N ARG A 4 -3.27 -8.17 -12.65
CA ARG A 4 -3.12 -7.80 -11.24
C ARG A 4 -2.91 -6.29 -11.14
N LYS A 5 -3.97 -5.57 -10.78
CA LYS A 5 -3.92 -4.12 -10.50
C LYS A 5 -3.40 -3.90 -9.08
N ILE A 6 -2.57 -2.88 -8.91
CA ILE A 6 -2.06 -2.44 -7.62
C ILE A 6 -2.24 -0.93 -7.47
N LEU A 7 -2.77 -0.49 -6.33
CA LEU A 7 -2.91 0.92 -6.02
C LEU A 7 -1.63 1.41 -5.35
N SER A 8 -0.96 2.34 -5.99
CA SER A 8 0.32 2.88 -5.56
C SER A 8 0.10 4.28 -4.98
N VAL A 9 0.19 4.43 -3.66
CA VAL A 9 -0.11 5.70 -2.99
C VAL A 9 1.17 6.27 -2.40
N CYS A 10 1.49 7.52 -2.74
CA CYS A 10 2.51 8.28 -2.04
C CYS A 10 1.85 9.43 -1.29
N VAL A 11 2.23 9.59 -0.03
CA VAL A 11 1.80 10.73 0.80
C VAL A 11 3.06 11.49 1.20
N GLY A 12 3.19 12.73 0.70
CA GLY A 12 4.38 13.56 0.89
C GLY A 12 5.39 13.41 -0.26
N SER A 13 6.63 13.81 -0.03
CA SER A 13 7.71 13.68 -1.00
C SER A 13 8.28 12.25 -0.92
N CYS A 14 7.84 11.35 -1.79
CA CYS A 14 8.39 9.99 -1.90
C CYS A 14 9.24 9.85 -3.17
N SER A 15 10.29 9.04 -3.10
CA SER A 15 11.02 8.60 -4.30
C SER A 15 10.17 7.59 -5.07
N GLY A 16 9.78 7.92 -6.30
CA GLY A 16 8.92 7.10 -7.16
C GLY A 16 9.51 5.77 -7.62
N GLU A 17 10.77 5.46 -7.26
CA GLU A 17 11.49 4.26 -7.67
C GLU A 17 10.73 2.96 -7.37
N VAL A 18 9.96 2.95 -6.27
CA VAL A 18 9.12 1.80 -5.92
C VAL A 18 7.99 1.59 -6.94
N PHE A 19 7.38 2.66 -7.43
CA PHE A 19 6.28 2.54 -8.36
C PHE A 19 6.71 2.19 -9.78
N ASP A 20 7.92 2.58 -10.15
CA ASP A 20 8.49 2.32 -11.48
C ASP A 20 8.84 0.84 -11.70
N GLN A 21 9.10 0.09 -10.63
CA GLN A 21 9.48 -1.33 -10.69
C GLN A 21 8.28 -2.29 -10.62
N LEU A 22 7.09 -1.82 -10.21
CA LEU A 22 5.87 -2.64 -10.14
C LEU A 22 5.42 -3.20 -11.52
N PRO A 23 5.51 -2.45 -12.63
CA PRO A 23 5.25 -3.00 -13.96
C PRO A 23 6.17 -4.17 -14.33
N ALA A 24 7.44 -4.13 -13.93
CA ALA A 24 8.41 -5.18 -14.23
C ALA A 24 8.07 -6.52 -13.54
N SER A 25 7.34 -6.49 -12.42
CA SER A 25 6.84 -7.68 -11.73
C SER A 25 5.43 -8.11 -12.15
N GLY A 26 4.92 -7.52 -13.24
CA GLY A 26 3.64 -7.89 -13.85
C GLY A 26 2.43 -7.36 -13.09
N TRP A 27 2.57 -6.21 -12.42
CA TRP A 27 1.45 -5.45 -11.86
C TRP A 27 1.09 -4.26 -12.76
N ILE A 28 -0.20 -3.95 -12.86
CA ILE A 28 -0.65 -2.68 -13.41
C ILE A 28 -0.70 -1.67 -12.25
N SER A 29 0.29 -0.79 -12.20
CA SER A 29 0.36 0.27 -11.19
C SER A 29 -0.67 1.36 -11.49
N LEU A 30 -1.52 1.65 -10.50
CA LEU A 30 -2.46 2.76 -10.50
C LEU A 30 -1.96 3.80 -9.50
N PRO A 31 -1.20 4.81 -9.93
CA PRO A 31 -0.62 5.80 -9.03
C PRO A 31 -1.68 6.76 -8.50
N ALA A 32 -1.60 7.05 -7.20
CA ALA A 32 -2.31 8.10 -6.50
C ALA A 32 -1.31 8.99 -5.79
N ILE A 33 -1.35 10.28 -6.10
CA ILE A 33 -0.45 11.30 -5.53
C ILE A 33 -0.95 11.85 -4.19
N ASP A 34 -2.17 11.49 -3.80
CA ASP A 34 -2.79 11.86 -2.53
C ASP A 34 -3.91 10.87 -2.13
N LEU A 35 -4.43 11.04 -0.92
CA LEU A 35 -5.53 10.22 -0.39
C LEU A 35 -6.85 10.40 -1.16
N VAL A 36 -7.07 11.56 -1.82
CA VAL A 36 -8.30 11.84 -2.56
C VAL A 36 -8.34 11.02 -3.86
N ALA A 37 -7.24 11.03 -4.61
CA ALA A 37 -7.03 10.20 -5.79
C ALA A 37 -7.08 8.71 -5.43
N ALA A 38 -6.47 8.32 -4.30
CA ALA A 38 -6.49 6.95 -3.83
C ALA A 38 -7.93 6.47 -3.58
N ARG A 39 -8.74 7.24 -2.84
CA ARG A 39 -10.17 6.96 -2.60
C ARG A 39 -10.97 6.84 -3.89
N ARG A 40 -10.73 7.72 -4.86
CA ARG A 40 -11.39 7.65 -6.18
C ARG A 40 -11.06 6.34 -6.90
N ILE A 41 -9.79 5.94 -6.91
CA ILE A 41 -9.37 4.68 -7.56
C ILE A 41 -10.02 3.49 -6.85
N GLN A 42 -10.01 3.46 -5.52
CA GLN A 42 -10.64 2.38 -4.75
C GLN A 42 -12.14 2.24 -5.02
N ALA A 43 -12.85 3.36 -5.18
CA ALA A 43 -14.29 3.33 -5.44
C ALA A 43 -14.65 2.83 -6.84
N HIS A 44 -13.78 3.02 -7.84
CA HIS A 44 -14.09 2.74 -9.24
C HIS A 44 -13.34 1.54 -9.83
N GLN A 45 -12.31 1.03 -9.15
CA GLN A 45 -11.48 -0.06 -9.64
C GLN A 45 -11.51 -1.23 -8.65
N GLN A 46 -11.66 -2.44 -9.19
CA GLN A 46 -11.48 -3.69 -8.44
C GLN A 46 -9.99 -3.93 -8.17
N VAL A 47 -9.44 -3.18 -7.22
CA VAL A 47 -8.06 -3.34 -6.74
C VAL A 47 -8.10 -4.15 -5.46
N LYS A 48 -7.18 -5.11 -5.33
CA LYS A 48 -7.11 -6.02 -4.18
C LYS A 48 -5.89 -5.75 -3.29
N VAL A 49 -4.87 -5.10 -3.81
CA VAL A 49 -3.63 -4.78 -3.09
C VAL A 49 -3.29 -3.31 -3.28
N GLY A 50 -2.89 -2.67 -2.18
CA GLY A 50 -2.34 -1.32 -2.20
C GLY A 50 -0.93 -1.29 -1.61
N VAL A 51 -0.10 -0.38 -2.11
CA VAL A 51 1.20 -0.04 -1.55
C VAL A 51 1.16 1.41 -1.11
N LEU A 52 1.51 1.68 0.15
CA LEU A 52 1.65 3.02 0.67
C LEU A 52 3.12 3.35 0.89
N LEU A 53 3.58 4.43 0.29
CA LEU A 53 4.83 5.09 0.63
C LEU A 53 4.51 6.33 1.45
N LEU A 54 5.12 6.41 2.63
CA LEU A 54 5.00 7.57 3.52
C LEU A 54 6.31 8.36 3.44
N GLY A 55 6.25 9.60 2.96
CA GLY A 55 7.41 10.50 2.92
C GLY A 55 7.62 11.25 4.24
N ASP A 56 8.81 11.79 4.45
CA ASP A 56 9.26 12.37 5.73
C ASP A 56 8.33 13.44 6.33
N ALA A 57 7.60 14.20 5.49
CA ALA A 57 6.72 15.28 5.91
C ALA A 57 5.27 14.85 6.22
N SER A 58 4.98 13.55 6.33
CA SER A 58 3.59 13.06 6.41
C SER A 58 3.18 12.44 7.76
N LEU A 59 4.03 12.55 8.78
CA LEU A 59 3.68 12.09 10.14
C LEU A 59 2.47 12.84 10.74
N GLU A 60 2.28 14.12 10.40
CA GLU A 60 1.13 14.91 10.84
C GLU A 60 -0.19 14.42 10.23
N ARG A 61 -0.12 13.65 9.14
CA ARG A 61 -1.28 13.14 8.39
C ARG A 61 -1.60 11.69 8.70
N LEU A 62 -0.91 11.07 9.66
CA LEU A 62 -1.10 9.65 9.98
C LEU A 62 -2.54 9.32 10.39
N GLY A 63 -3.24 10.22 11.09
CA GLY A 63 -4.65 10.00 11.44
C GLY A 63 -5.56 9.89 10.22
N GLU A 64 -5.38 10.76 9.22
CA GLU A 64 -6.13 10.70 7.95
C GLU A 64 -5.81 9.43 7.16
N VAL A 65 -4.54 9.03 7.16
CA VAL A 65 -4.05 7.81 6.51
C VAL A 65 -4.66 6.58 7.18
N GLU A 66 -4.65 6.53 8.52
CA GLU A 66 -5.22 5.43 9.29
C GLU A 66 -6.71 5.26 9.00
N GLU A 67 -7.49 6.33 9.12
CA GLU A 67 -8.92 6.29 8.86
C GLU A 67 -9.20 5.78 7.43
N TRP A 68 -8.44 6.26 6.46
CA TRP A 68 -8.55 5.82 5.07
C TRP A 68 -8.19 4.33 4.87
N LEU A 69 -7.11 3.84 5.48
CA LEU A 69 -6.72 2.43 5.43
C LEU A 69 -7.79 1.54 6.05
N ARG A 70 -8.35 1.95 7.20
CA ARG A 70 -9.41 1.22 7.91
C ARG A 70 -10.72 1.13 7.11
N LEU A 71 -11.00 2.09 6.23
CA LEU A 71 -12.17 2.05 5.34
C LEU A 71 -12.00 1.10 4.15
N SER A 72 -10.80 0.55 3.96
CA SER A 72 -10.42 -0.25 2.78
C SER A 72 -10.59 -1.76 3.00
N ASN A 73 -11.74 -2.21 3.51
CA ASN A 73 -11.95 -3.58 4.03
C ASN A 73 -11.70 -4.73 3.04
N ARG A 74 -11.71 -4.47 1.73
CA ARG A 74 -11.54 -5.49 0.68
C ARG A 74 -10.14 -5.50 0.06
N MET A 75 -9.24 -4.69 0.58
CA MET A 75 -7.87 -4.55 0.11
C MET A 75 -6.87 -4.94 1.20
N GLU A 76 -5.74 -5.46 0.76
CA GLU A 76 -4.59 -5.69 1.62
C GLU A 76 -3.52 -4.63 1.33
N TRP A 77 -3.02 -4.00 2.39
CA TRP A 77 -2.08 -2.90 2.28
C TRP A 77 -0.67 -3.34 2.68
N VAL A 78 0.32 -2.95 1.87
CA VAL A 78 1.73 -3.14 2.18
C VAL A 78 2.39 -1.77 2.32
N GLY A 79 3.04 -1.54 3.46
CA GLY A 79 3.69 -0.27 3.76
C GLY A 79 5.14 -0.29 3.33
N VAL A 80 5.65 0.82 2.79
CA VAL A 80 7.07 1.00 2.50
C VAL A 80 7.53 2.30 3.15
N PHE A 81 8.50 2.19 4.06
CA PHE A 81 8.90 3.29 4.94
C PHE A 81 10.41 3.47 4.97
N GLN A 82 10.89 4.67 5.29
CA GLN A 82 12.27 4.84 5.76
C GLN A 82 12.44 4.11 7.10
N VAL A 83 13.61 3.53 7.36
CA VAL A 83 13.84 2.80 8.61
C VAL A 83 13.73 3.74 9.82
N GLU A 84 14.18 4.98 9.66
CA GLU A 84 14.14 6.04 10.66
C GLU A 84 12.69 6.48 10.96
N ALA A 85 11.78 6.40 9.98
CA ALA A 85 10.38 6.73 10.22
C ALA A 85 9.73 5.80 11.25
N LEU A 86 10.20 4.55 11.35
CA LEU A 86 9.71 3.56 12.30
C LEU A 86 10.16 3.82 13.74
N ASP A 87 11.01 4.84 14.00
CA ASP A 87 11.29 5.30 15.36
C ASP A 87 10.06 5.97 15.99
N SER A 88 9.12 6.46 15.17
CA SER A 88 7.84 7.01 15.62
C SER A 88 6.92 5.91 16.19
N PRO A 89 6.53 5.97 17.47
CA PRO A 89 5.58 5.02 18.05
C PRO A 89 4.22 5.01 17.32
N VAL A 90 3.75 6.18 16.88
CA VAL A 90 2.48 6.33 16.18
C VAL A 90 2.52 5.62 14.82
N LEU A 91 3.64 5.73 14.09
CA LEU A 91 3.79 5.00 12.84
C LEU A 91 3.84 3.49 13.07
N ARG A 92 4.56 3.01 14.09
CA ARG A 92 4.59 1.57 14.41
C ARG A 92 3.22 1.01 14.72
N GLU A 93 2.42 1.74 15.50
CA GLU A 93 1.04 1.35 15.80
C GLU A 93 0.18 1.28 14.53
N LEU A 94 0.31 2.27 13.64
CA LEU A 94 -0.35 2.25 12.33
C LEU A 94 0.06 1.03 11.49
N VAL A 95 1.37 0.75 11.41
CA VAL A 95 1.91 -0.41 10.68
C VAL A 95 1.30 -1.71 11.18
N LEU A 96 1.30 -1.92 12.50
CA LEU A 96 0.81 -3.15 13.12
C LEU A 96 -0.72 -3.31 13.03
N SER A 97 -1.46 -2.20 12.94
CA SER A 97 -2.93 -2.22 12.98
C SER A 97 -3.61 -2.23 11.60
N CYS A 98 -2.96 -1.66 10.58
CA CYS A 98 -3.60 -1.46 9.27
C CYS A 98 -2.92 -2.20 8.11
N PHE A 99 -1.68 -2.63 8.25
CA PHE A 99 -0.95 -3.26 7.14
C PHE A 99 -0.94 -4.77 7.24
N PHE A 100 -1.00 -5.41 6.07
CA PHE A 100 -0.73 -6.83 5.93
C PHE A 100 0.74 -7.14 6.26
N ASP A 101 1.64 -6.30 5.78
CA ASP A 101 3.08 -6.39 5.99
C ASP A 101 3.75 -5.03 5.69
N TYR A 102 5.02 -4.86 6.03
CA TYR A 102 5.79 -3.66 5.74
C TYR A 102 7.20 -3.97 5.24
N HIS A 103 7.76 -3.03 4.49
CA HIS A 103 9.13 -3.05 3.99
C HIS A 103 9.81 -1.73 4.33
N THR A 104 11.13 -1.76 4.39
CA THR A 104 11.95 -0.57 4.59
C THR A 104 12.68 -0.20 3.30
N LEU A 105 13.00 1.08 3.14
CA LEU A 105 13.84 1.57 2.04
C LEU A 105 15.33 1.37 2.38
N PRO A 106 16.18 1.03 1.38
CA PRO A 106 15.82 0.60 0.03
C PRO A 106 15.17 -0.80 0.02
N VAL A 107 14.18 -1.00 -0.84
CA VAL A 107 13.39 -2.24 -0.89
C VAL A 107 14.16 -3.42 -1.51
N ASP A 108 14.10 -4.60 -0.89
CA ASP A 108 14.39 -5.88 -1.57
C ASP A 108 13.19 -6.28 -2.44
N TRP A 109 13.31 -6.04 -3.75
CA TRP A 109 12.27 -6.32 -4.74
C TRP A 109 11.80 -7.76 -4.80
N ARG A 110 12.68 -8.72 -4.52
CA ARG A 110 12.31 -10.13 -4.52
C ARG A 110 11.36 -10.41 -3.37
N VAL A 111 11.66 -9.88 -2.18
CA VAL A 111 10.83 -10.07 -0.99
C VAL A 111 9.53 -9.29 -1.12
N LEU A 112 9.57 -8.02 -1.56
CA LEU A 112 8.35 -7.22 -1.76
C LEU A 112 7.40 -7.91 -2.75
N ASN A 113 7.89 -8.41 -3.88
CA ASN A 113 7.04 -9.11 -4.85
C ASN A 113 6.38 -10.37 -4.28
N LEU A 114 7.08 -11.11 -3.42
CA LEU A 114 6.49 -12.24 -2.70
C LEU A 114 5.38 -11.77 -1.75
N THR A 115 5.67 -10.76 -0.91
CA THR A 115 4.69 -10.15 0.01
C THR A 115 3.44 -9.68 -0.74
N LEU A 116 3.59 -8.93 -1.84
CA LEU A 116 2.48 -8.46 -2.66
C LEU A 116 1.66 -9.62 -3.25
N GLY A 117 2.32 -10.70 -3.67
CA GLY A 117 1.65 -11.93 -4.11
C GLY A 117 0.84 -12.60 -3.01
N HIS A 118 1.35 -12.63 -1.77
CA HIS A 118 0.62 -13.14 -0.61
C HIS A 118 -0.57 -12.24 -0.25
N ALA A 119 -0.37 -10.93 -0.21
CA ALA A 119 -1.42 -9.94 0.04
C ALA A 119 -2.57 -10.10 -0.98
N PHE A 120 -2.26 -10.26 -2.26
CA PHE A 120 -3.27 -10.45 -3.30
C PHE A 120 -4.09 -11.72 -3.11
N ARG A 121 -3.44 -12.86 -2.83
CA ARG A 121 -4.15 -14.12 -2.55
C ARG A 121 -5.04 -14.01 -1.31
N ARG A 122 -4.56 -13.33 -0.25
CA ARG A 122 -5.36 -13.09 0.96
C ARG A 122 -6.59 -12.21 0.68
N ALA A 123 -6.41 -11.15 -0.11
CA ALA A 123 -7.50 -10.27 -0.53
C ALA A 123 -8.54 -11.00 -1.39
N GLN A 124 -8.11 -11.96 -2.22
CA GLN A 124 -9.01 -12.84 -2.97
C GLN A 124 -9.85 -13.72 -2.04
N LEU A 125 -9.23 -14.35 -1.03
CA LEU A 125 -9.95 -15.16 -0.04
C LEU A 125 -11.02 -14.33 0.68
N ARG A 126 -10.68 -13.10 1.12
CA ARG A 126 -11.64 -12.21 1.78
C ARG A 126 -12.82 -11.82 0.90
N GLY A 127 -12.59 -11.74 -0.42
CA GLY A 127 -13.65 -11.44 -1.38
C GLY A 127 -14.57 -12.62 -1.70
N GLN A 128 -14.22 -13.85 -1.31
CA GLN A 128 -15.04 -15.05 -1.53
C GLN A 128 -16.16 -15.20 -0.49
N ASP A 129 -16.06 -14.53 0.66
CA ASP A 129 -17.08 -14.56 1.73
C ASP A 129 -18.23 -13.55 1.49
N ASP A 130 -18.14 -12.71 0.46
CA ASP A 130 -19.08 -11.63 0.12
C ASP A 130 -20.00 -11.96 -1.08
N ASP A 131 -19.90 -13.17 -1.67
CA ASP A 131 -20.76 -13.72 -2.75
C ASP A 131 -21.73 -14.79 -2.19
#